data_AF-A0A951F319-F1
#
_entry.id   AF-A0A951F319-F1
#
_cell.length_a   1.000
_cell.length_b   1.000
_cell.length_c   1.000
_cell.angle_alpha   90.00
_cell.angle_beta   90.00
_cell.angle_gamma   90.00
#
_symmetry.space_group_name_H-M   'P 1'
#
loop_
_entity.id
_entity.type
_entity.pdbx_description
1 polymer ?
#
loop_
_entity_poly.entity_id
_entity_poly.type
_entity_poly.pdbx_seq_one_letter_code
_entity_poly.pdbx_strand_id
1 'polypeptide(L)'
;MAFTDAAGSQSVSLSGTGMLATATLQQISAGTDGSAWALDNSSTIYVFRDQAFQITAGTLTQVVATQGTAWGLNAAGQIFEWNSTLSTWTLMPGNLSKIAVGFDGDVWGLNSANQIYHFIQQTTTWLQIPGNLAEIFVGFDGAVWGVNGGDQVYRFNPGRQVFEQAASGPTRLSVGVDGDTWGLDIAGSIYHFNQLSQQWDHISGRLSQISVGSGTNVWGCDFSGTAYKYDAQAQSWAAIGGTFAQISAGANGAVWGIDYLGHAQQILGGSANQALYQLGGSLVQISAGTDGEVWGLNSGGQIFQFDLVTQTWNYVEGQLKQIAVGTNGNVWGINPSHSIFHYNPASRGWDYIPGSLVQIAVGANGDVWGINEIGSVFKYDTAAEGWQLIPGSLAQLSVGADGAVWGVNSGGQVYRWDPIRKIWIHIPGVLSRIAVGSSNNVCGINPQGEVYCYDATHQSWIDTSRNLVGIAVGFDGTIWGTDRLHQLWKMASLPAGWNEIPGSASQIAVGSDAVVWTISASGSIYHFK
;
A
#
# COMPACT_ATOMS: atom_id res chain seq x y z
N MET A 1 -33.77 -12.06 7.03
CA MET A 1 -34.30 -11.31 8.20
C MET A 1 -33.27 -10.25 8.50
N ALA A 2 -33.64 -8.97 8.48
CA ALA A 2 -32.70 -7.88 8.75
C ALA A 2 -32.45 -7.80 10.26
N PHE A 3 -31.19 -7.72 10.67
CA PHE A 3 -30.81 -7.45 12.05
C PHE A 3 -30.20 -6.05 12.13
N THR A 4 -30.43 -5.37 13.25
CA THR A 4 -29.86 -4.07 13.57
C THR A 4 -29.08 -4.23 14.88
N ASP A 5 -27.79 -3.93 14.88
CA ASP A 5 -26.99 -3.95 16.11
C ASP A 5 -27.10 -2.61 16.88
N ALA A 6 -26.49 -2.57 18.06
CA ALA A 6 -26.42 -1.36 18.89
C ALA A 6 -25.56 -0.24 18.29
N ALA A 7 -24.80 -0.52 17.22
CA ALA A 7 -23.96 0.41 16.48
C ALA A 7 -24.65 0.96 15.21
N GLY A 8 -25.87 0.50 14.90
CA GLY A 8 -26.65 0.94 13.74
C GLY A 8 -26.34 0.21 12.43
N SER A 9 -25.51 -0.85 12.43
CA SER A 9 -25.25 -1.66 11.24
C SER A 9 -26.50 -2.45 10.85
N GLN A 10 -26.87 -2.44 9.56
CA GLN A 10 -27.99 -3.21 9.03
C GLN A 10 -27.49 -4.30 8.08
N SER A 11 -27.93 -5.54 8.31
CA SER A 11 -27.74 -6.63 7.35
C SER A 11 -28.96 -6.76 6.43
N VAL A 12 -28.68 -6.90 5.13
CA VAL A 12 -29.70 -7.14 4.10
C VAL A 12 -29.43 -8.51 3.49
N SER A 13 -30.41 -9.41 3.66
CA SER A 13 -30.42 -10.71 2.99
C SER A 13 -30.81 -10.49 1.53
N LEU A 14 -29.98 -10.96 0.60
CA LEU A 14 -30.21 -10.81 -0.84
C LEU A 14 -30.67 -12.13 -1.49
N SER A 15 -30.76 -13.20 -0.70
CA SER A 15 -31.31 -14.49 -1.10
C SER A 15 -32.84 -14.48 -1.21
N GLY A 16 -33.35 -15.16 -2.25
CA GLY A 16 -34.80 -15.30 -2.50
C GLY A 16 -35.43 -14.23 -3.40
N THR A 17 -34.64 -13.30 -3.94
CA THR A 17 -35.10 -12.30 -4.92
C THR A 17 -34.27 -12.36 -6.20
N GLY A 18 -34.92 -12.30 -7.37
CA GLY A 18 -34.23 -12.24 -8.67
C GLY A 18 -33.41 -13.49 -9.01
N MET A 19 -32.26 -13.32 -9.67
CA MET A 19 -31.44 -14.41 -10.22
C MET A 19 -30.66 -15.25 -9.19
N LEU A 20 -30.70 -14.87 -7.90
CA LEU A 20 -30.14 -15.68 -6.81
C LEU A 20 -31.15 -16.62 -6.15
N ALA A 21 -32.42 -16.61 -6.57
CA ALA A 21 -33.48 -17.38 -5.89
C ALA A 21 -33.22 -18.90 -5.81
N THR A 22 -32.41 -19.45 -6.71
CA THR A 22 -32.03 -20.88 -6.73
C THR A 22 -30.52 -21.11 -6.74
N ALA A 23 -29.71 -20.05 -6.60
CA ALA A 23 -28.25 -20.16 -6.67
C ALA A 23 -27.67 -20.56 -5.30
N THR A 24 -26.66 -21.43 -5.32
CA THR A 24 -25.87 -21.79 -4.13
C THR A 24 -24.45 -21.27 -4.35
N LEU A 25 -24.14 -20.13 -3.75
CA LEU A 25 -22.84 -19.48 -3.88
C LEU A 25 -21.77 -20.22 -3.06
N GLN A 26 -20.56 -20.30 -3.60
CA GLN A 26 -19.38 -20.88 -2.95
C GLN A 26 -18.25 -19.88 -2.73
N GLN A 27 -18.26 -18.76 -3.46
CA GLN A 27 -17.28 -17.70 -3.30
C GLN A 27 -17.99 -16.35 -3.39
N ILE A 28 -17.59 -15.41 -2.52
CA ILE A 28 -17.89 -13.99 -2.65
C ILE A 28 -16.63 -13.14 -2.44
N SER A 29 -16.50 -12.04 -3.19
CA SER A 29 -15.40 -11.09 -3.10
C SER A 29 -15.96 -9.67 -3.14
N ALA A 30 -15.61 -8.86 -2.14
CA ALA A 30 -15.98 -7.46 -2.04
C ALA A 30 -14.94 -6.60 -2.75
N GLY A 31 -15.40 -5.70 -3.62
CA GLY A 31 -14.58 -4.63 -4.18
C GLY A 31 -14.43 -3.48 -3.19
N THR A 32 -13.45 -2.63 -3.43
CA THR A 32 -13.14 -1.51 -2.54
C THR A 32 -14.14 -0.37 -2.62
N ASP A 33 -14.94 -0.32 -3.69
CA ASP A 33 -16.05 0.59 -3.94
C ASP A 33 -17.41 0.05 -3.46
N GLY A 34 -17.42 -1.13 -2.81
CA GLY A 34 -18.63 -1.80 -2.33
C GLY A 34 -19.33 -2.67 -3.37
N SER A 35 -18.78 -2.76 -4.58
CA SER A 35 -19.17 -3.81 -5.52
C SER A 35 -18.91 -5.20 -4.92
N ALA A 36 -19.56 -6.21 -5.48
CA ALA A 36 -19.28 -7.59 -5.14
C ALA A 36 -19.36 -8.50 -6.35
N TRP A 37 -18.53 -9.51 -6.33
CA TRP A 37 -18.50 -10.59 -7.30
C TRP A 37 -18.65 -11.91 -6.57
N ALA A 38 -19.41 -12.84 -7.14
CA ALA A 38 -19.66 -14.13 -6.54
C ALA A 38 -19.70 -15.25 -7.58
N LEU A 39 -19.41 -16.47 -7.13
CA LEU A 39 -19.48 -17.68 -7.94
C LEU A 39 -20.40 -18.70 -7.26
N ASP A 40 -21.21 -19.40 -8.06
CA ASP A 40 -21.94 -20.58 -7.61
C ASP A 40 -21.15 -21.88 -7.79
N ASN A 41 -21.69 -22.98 -7.29
CA ASN A 41 -21.14 -24.33 -7.44
C ASN A 41 -20.98 -24.81 -8.89
N SER A 42 -21.63 -24.14 -9.85
CA SER A 42 -21.55 -24.44 -11.28
C SER A 42 -20.59 -23.48 -12.03
N SER A 43 -19.81 -22.69 -11.29
CA SER A 43 -18.88 -21.68 -11.83
C SER A 43 -19.58 -20.52 -12.56
N THR A 44 -20.88 -20.32 -12.34
CA THR A 44 -21.63 -19.16 -12.85
C THR A 44 -21.15 -17.90 -12.15
N ILE A 45 -20.97 -16.83 -12.91
CA ILE A 45 -20.42 -15.56 -12.43
C ILE A 45 -21.55 -14.58 -12.14
N TYR A 46 -21.58 -14.07 -10.91
CA TYR A 46 -22.52 -13.05 -10.45
C TYR A 46 -21.77 -11.76 -10.12
N VAL A 47 -22.34 -10.63 -10.54
CA VAL A 47 -21.85 -9.29 -10.19
C VAL A 47 -22.98 -8.48 -9.56
N PHE A 48 -22.71 -7.84 -8.42
CA PHE A 48 -23.68 -6.96 -7.76
C PHE A 48 -23.61 -5.55 -8.36
N ARG A 49 -24.68 -5.13 -9.04
CA ARG A 49 -24.85 -3.80 -9.65
C ARG A 49 -26.29 -3.35 -9.49
N ASP A 50 -26.51 -2.05 -9.32
CA ASP A 50 -27.86 -1.47 -9.22
C ASP A 50 -28.74 -2.16 -8.16
N GLN A 51 -28.14 -2.48 -7.01
CA GLN A 51 -28.79 -3.16 -5.87
C GLN A 51 -29.25 -4.60 -6.14
N ALA A 52 -28.79 -5.25 -7.21
CA ALA A 52 -29.11 -6.64 -7.51
C ALA A 52 -27.93 -7.41 -8.11
N PHE A 53 -27.93 -8.74 -7.95
CA PHE A 53 -26.98 -9.60 -8.64
C PHE A 53 -27.41 -9.86 -10.09
N GLN A 54 -26.46 -9.70 -11.00
CA GLN A 54 -26.59 -9.97 -12.42
C GLN A 54 -25.63 -11.09 -12.83
N ILE A 55 -26.05 -11.95 -13.76
CA ILE A 55 -25.19 -13.00 -14.32
C ILE A 55 -24.41 -12.41 -15.50
N THR A 56 -23.12 -12.73 -15.57
CA THR A 56 -22.31 -12.43 -16.75
C THR A 56 -21.88 -13.71 -17.46
N ALA A 57 -21.55 -13.60 -18.75
CA ALA A 57 -21.15 -14.72 -19.57
C ALA A 57 -19.78 -15.27 -19.14
N GLY A 58 -19.57 -16.58 -19.34
CA GLY A 58 -18.34 -17.27 -18.99
C GLY A 58 -18.48 -18.14 -17.73
N THR A 59 -17.39 -18.79 -17.36
CA THR A 59 -17.31 -19.58 -16.12
C THR A 59 -15.96 -19.33 -15.44
N LEU A 60 -15.96 -19.17 -14.12
CA LEU A 60 -14.77 -18.96 -13.33
C LEU A 60 -14.77 -19.89 -12.12
N THR A 61 -13.58 -20.28 -11.66
CA THR A 61 -13.33 -21.03 -10.43
C THR A 61 -12.74 -20.16 -9.32
N GLN A 62 -12.28 -18.96 -9.66
CA GLN A 62 -11.88 -17.93 -8.72
C GLN A 62 -12.25 -16.55 -9.26
N VAL A 63 -12.79 -15.68 -8.41
CA VAL A 63 -13.00 -14.25 -8.70
C VAL A 63 -12.46 -13.36 -7.57
N VAL A 64 -11.83 -12.25 -7.94
CA VAL A 64 -11.33 -11.23 -7.02
C VAL A 64 -11.82 -9.87 -7.51
N ALA A 65 -12.58 -9.18 -6.66
CA ALA A 65 -13.12 -7.86 -6.93
C ALA A 65 -12.14 -6.77 -6.50
N THR A 66 -12.07 -5.67 -7.25
CA THR A 66 -11.31 -4.46 -6.90
C THR A 66 -12.15 -3.21 -7.18
N GLN A 67 -11.56 -2.02 -7.30
CA GLN A 67 -12.30 -0.80 -7.61
C GLN A 67 -12.81 -0.81 -9.06
N GLY A 68 -14.13 -0.95 -9.27
CA GLY A 68 -14.76 -0.87 -10.59
C GLY A 68 -14.41 -2.00 -11.58
N THR A 69 -13.62 -3.00 -11.18
CA THR A 69 -13.22 -4.15 -12.02
C THR A 69 -13.16 -5.45 -11.20
N ALA A 70 -12.84 -6.55 -11.87
CA ALA A 70 -12.58 -7.85 -11.27
C ALA A 70 -11.62 -8.68 -12.12
N TRP A 71 -10.90 -9.57 -11.47
CA TRP A 71 -10.06 -10.57 -12.10
C TRP A 71 -10.54 -11.97 -11.74
N GLY A 72 -10.29 -12.94 -12.61
CA GLY A 72 -10.68 -14.31 -12.33
C GLY A 72 -9.93 -15.36 -13.12
N LEU A 73 -10.02 -16.59 -12.63
CA LEU A 73 -9.48 -17.78 -13.27
C LEU A 73 -10.60 -18.72 -13.64
N ASN A 74 -10.50 -19.41 -14.78
CA ASN A 74 -11.36 -20.55 -15.08
C ASN A 74 -10.71 -21.88 -14.67
N ALA A 75 -11.43 -23.00 -14.86
CA ALA A 75 -10.94 -24.33 -14.48
C ALA A 75 -9.68 -24.80 -15.24
N ALA A 76 -9.36 -24.19 -16.40
CA ALA A 76 -8.13 -24.45 -17.14
C ALA A 76 -6.95 -23.57 -16.66
N GLY A 77 -7.19 -22.68 -15.69
CA GLY A 77 -6.22 -21.71 -15.20
C GLY A 77 -6.07 -20.47 -16.08
N GLN A 78 -6.91 -20.30 -17.11
CA GLN A 78 -6.87 -19.10 -17.96
C GLN A 78 -7.33 -17.88 -17.16
N ILE A 79 -6.65 -16.77 -17.39
CA ILE A 79 -6.79 -15.54 -16.61
C ILE A 79 -7.70 -14.58 -17.36
N PHE A 80 -8.64 -13.95 -16.66
CA PHE A 80 -9.56 -12.99 -17.23
C PHE A 80 -9.61 -11.71 -16.40
N GLU A 81 -9.63 -10.57 -17.08
CA GLU A 81 -9.89 -9.25 -16.51
C GLU A 81 -11.24 -8.72 -17.01
N TRP A 82 -12.05 -8.18 -16.10
CA TRP A 82 -13.34 -7.61 -16.45
C TRP A 82 -13.19 -6.22 -17.08
N ASN A 83 -13.71 -6.04 -18.28
CA ASN A 83 -13.83 -4.74 -18.91
C ASN A 83 -15.16 -4.09 -18.53
N SER A 84 -15.13 -3.13 -17.61
CA SER A 84 -16.33 -2.46 -17.11
C SER A 84 -17.06 -1.63 -18.18
N THR A 85 -16.34 -1.09 -19.17
CA THR A 85 -16.89 -0.32 -20.29
C THR A 85 -17.67 -1.20 -21.28
N LEU A 86 -17.12 -2.36 -21.60
CA LEU A 86 -17.71 -3.30 -22.56
C LEU A 86 -18.63 -4.33 -21.91
N SER A 87 -18.60 -4.45 -20.58
CA SER A 87 -19.26 -5.51 -19.83
C SER A 87 -18.90 -6.91 -20.33
N THR A 88 -17.61 -7.14 -20.57
CA THR A 88 -17.07 -8.41 -21.07
C THR A 88 -15.78 -8.81 -20.35
N TRP A 89 -15.47 -10.11 -20.34
CA TRP A 89 -14.19 -10.63 -19.88
C TRP A 89 -13.13 -10.58 -21.00
N THR A 90 -11.96 -10.03 -20.68
CA THR A 90 -10.80 -10.01 -21.56
C THR A 90 -9.84 -11.12 -21.14
N LEU A 91 -9.43 -11.98 -22.08
CA LEU A 91 -8.44 -13.03 -21.80
C LEU A 91 -7.06 -12.39 -21.65
N MET A 92 -6.41 -12.68 -20.53
CA MET A 92 -5.06 -12.22 -20.21
C MET A 92 -4.04 -13.34 -20.48
N PRO A 93 -2.80 -13.00 -20.86
CA PRO A 93 -1.77 -14.00 -21.15
C PRO A 93 -1.41 -14.82 -19.90
N GLY A 94 -1.02 -16.08 -20.11
CA GLY A 94 -0.55 -16.96 -19.04
C GLY A 94 -1.64 -17.91 -18.50
N ASN A 95 -1.24 -18.77 -17.56
CA ASN A 95 -2.15 -19.63 -16.79
C ASN A 95 -1.71 -19.65 -15.32
N LEU A 96 -2.68 -19.57 -14.41
CA LEU A 96 -2.48 -19.59 -12.97
C LEU A 96 -3.43 -20.59 -12.30
N SER A 97 -3.11 -21.02 -11.09
CA SER A 97 -4.00 -21.76 -10.20
C SER A 97 -4.57 -20.91 -9.06
N LYS A 98 -3.94 -19.76 -8.75
CA LYS A 98 -4.44 -18.77 -7.80
C LYS A 98 -4.12 -17.35 -8.31
N ILE A 99 -5.05 -16.43 -8.10
CA ILE A 99 -4.87 -14.99 -8.38
C ILE A 99 -5.23 -14.17 -7.14
N ALA A 100 -4.52 -13.07 -6.91
CA ALA A 100 -4.82 -12.07 -5.90
C ALA A 100 -4.58 -10.69 -6.51
N VAL A 101 -5.38 -9.70 -6.12
CA VAL A 101 -5.32 -8.35 -6.70
C VAL A 101 -5.46 -7.32 -5.60
N GLY A 102 -4.54 -6.36 -5.59
CA GLY A 102 -4.55 -5.19 -4.72
C GLY A 102 -5.56 -4.13 -5.16
N PHE A 103 -5.81 -3.14 -4.31
CA PHE A 103 -6.78 -2.10 -4.62
C PHE A 103 -6.32 -1.16 -5.74
N ASP A 104 -5.01 -0.97 -5.86
CA ASP A 104 -4.29 -0.23 -6.89
C ASP A 104 -4.32 -0.94 -8.26
N GLY A 105 -4.87 -2.15 -8.30
CA GLY A 105 -4.88 -3.01 -9.47
C GLY A 105 -3.60 -3.82 -9.61
N ASP A 106 -2.78 -3.90 -8.56
CA ASP A 106 -1.58 -4.74 -8.58
C ASP A 106 -1.95 -6.23 -8.53
N VAL A 107 -1.59 -6.98 -9.58
CA VAL A 107 -2.05 -8.37 -9.76
C VAL A 107 -0.91 -9.34 -9.55
N TRP A 108 -1.14 -10.31 -8.67
CA TRP A 108 -0.23 -11.41 -8.40
C TRP A 108 -0.91 -12.76 -8.57
N GLY A 109 -0.11 -13.78 -8.84
CA GLY A 109 -0.63 -15.12 -8.99
C GLY A 109 0.38 -16.22 -8.73
N LEU A 110 -0.17 -17.42 -8.53
CA LEU A 110 0.58 -18.66 -8.39
C LEU A 110 0.19 -19.60 -9.52
N ASN A 111 1.18 -20.25 -10.14
CA ASN A 111 0.89 -21.34 -11.08
C ASN A 111 0.67 -22.67 -10.34
N SER A 112 0.32 -23.72 -11.09
CA SER A 112 0.06 -25.07 -10.52
C SER A 112 1.27 -25.72 -9.85
N ALA A 113 2.48 -25.20 -10.07
CA ALA A 113 3.72 -25.59 -9.39
C ALA A 113 4.05 -24.66 -8.20
N ASN A 114 3.09 -23.85 -7.74
CA ASN A 114 3.23 -22.89 -6.65
C ASN A 114 4.29 -21.80 -6.92
N GLN A 115 4.69 -21.58 -8.17
CA GLN A 115 5.65 -20.52 -8.53
C GLN A 115 4.93 -19.18 -8.61
N ILE A 116 5.63 -18.12 -8.20
CA ILE A 116 5.07 -16.79 -7.98
C ILE A 116 5.24 -15.94 -9.24
N TYR A 117 4.18 -15.23 -9.63
CA TYR A 117 4.19 -14.30 -10.75
C TYR A 117 3.52 -12.98 -10.38
N HIS A 118 4.14 -11.88 -10.82
CA HIS A 118 3.64 -10.50 -10.72
C HIS A 118 3.29 -9.99 -12.11
N PHE A 119 2.10 -9.39 -12.27
CA PHE A 119 1.66 -8.86 -13.55
C PHE A 119 2.18 -7.44 -13.77
N ILE A 120 2.82 -7.21 -14.92
CA ILE A 120 3.35 -5.91 -15.31
C ILE A 120 2.36 -5.26 -16.28
N GLN A 121 1.56 -4.32 -15.78
CA GLN A 121 0.48 -3.67 -16.53
C GLN A 121 1.00 -2.98 -17.80
N GLN A 122 2.17 -2.32 -17.73
CA GLN A 122 2.72 -1.51 -18.82
C GLN A 122 3.08 -2.35 -20.05
N THR A 123 3.50 -3.60 -19.85
CA THR A 123 3.90 -4.52 -20.93
C THR A 123 2.89 -5.65 -21.13
N THR A 124 1.88 -5.77 -20.26
CA THR A 124 0.90 -6.87 -20.23
C THR A 124 1.56 -8.25 -20.14
N THR A 125 2.61 -8.38 -19.34
CA THR A 125 3.40 -9.61 -19.17
C THR A 125 3.51 -10.01 -17.71
N TRP A 126 3.78 -11.29 -17.46
CA TRP A 126 4.06 -11.80 -16.11
C TRP A 126 5.57 -11.87 -15.85
N LEU A 127 6.00 -11.26 -14.75
CA LEU A 127 7.34 -11.40 -14.20
C LEU A 127 7.33 -12.53 -13.17
N GLN A 128 8.20 -13.52 -13.35
CA GLN A 128 8.37 -14.56 -12.33
C GLN A 128 9.19 -14.02 -11.15
N ILE A 129 8.66 -14.17 -9.95
CA ILE A 129 9.34 -13.81 -8.70
C ILE A 129 9.91 -15.07 -8.05
N PRO A 130 11.19 -15.07 -7.62
CA PRO A 130 11.79 -16.24 -6.98
C PRO A 130 11.03 -16.67 -5.72
N GLY A 131 10.78 -17.97 -5.60
CA GLY A 131 10.14 -18.59 -4.44
C GLY A 131 8.95 -19.48 -4.81
N ASN A 132 8.38 -20.12 -3.79
CA ASN A 132 7.17 -20.93 -3.92
C ASN A 132 6.22 -20.64 -2.76
N LEU A 133 4.95 -20.38 -3.09
CA LEU A 133 3.89 -20.11 -2.12
C LEU A 133 2.67 -21.01 -2.38
N ALA A 134 1.96 -21.37 -1.32
CA ALA A 134 0.67 -22.05 -1.40
C ALA A 134 -0.49 -21.05 -1.47
N GLU A 135 -0.36 -19.88 -0.83
CA GLU A 135 -1.34 -18.80 -0.84
C GLU A 135 -0.65 -17.45 -1.03
N ILE A 136 -1.36 -16.51 -1.66
CA ILE A 136 -0.88 -15.15 -1.93
C ILE A 136 -2.01 -14.16 -1.64
N PHE A 137 -1.65 -13.04 -1.03
CA PHE A 137 -2.55 -11.99 -0.58
C PHE A 137 -1.95 -10.64 -0.98
N VAL A 138 -2.77 -9.76 -1.54
CA VAL A 138 -2.33 -8.46 -2.03
C VAL A 138 -3.26 -7.42 -1.45
N GLY A 139 -2.72 -6.49 -0.66
CA GLY A 139 -3.41 -5.25 -0.33
C GLY A 139 -3.19 -4.23 -1.44
N PHE A 140 -1.91 -4.02 -1.78
CA PHE A 140 -1.40 -3.08 -2.78
C PHE A 140 0.04 -3.46 -3.17
N ASP A 141 0.64 -2.75 -4.13
CA ASP A 141 1.97 -3.01 -4.70
C ASP A 141 3.09 -3.22 -3.67
N GLY A 142 2.99 -2.55 -2.51
CA GLY A 142 3.94 -2.64 -1.40
C GLY A 142 3.48 -3.54 -0.23
N ALA A 143 2.26 -4.05 -0.26
CA ALA A 143 1.69 -4.93 0.77
C ALA A 143 1.27 -6.29 0.17
N VAL A 144 2.27 -7.03 -0.33
CA VAL A 144 2.10 -8.38 -0.86
C VAL A 144 2.63 -9.40 0.14
N TRP A 145 1.80 -10.39 0.45
CA TRP A 145 2.08 -11.43 1.43
C TRP A 145 1.78 -12.80 0.88
N GLY A 146 2.40 -13.83 1.47
CA GLY A 146 2.16 -15.20 1.10
C GLY A 146 2.40 -16.19 2.21
N VAL A 147 1.82 -17.38 2.06
CA VAL A 147 2.05 -18.52 2.93
C VAL A 147 2.55 -19.67 2.06
N ASN A 148 3.63 -20.33 2.46
CA ASN A 148 4.17 -21.48 1.71
C ASN A 148 3.47 -22.79 2.08
N GLY A 149 3.86 -23.91 1.44
CA GLY A 149 3.27 -25.22 1.72
C GLY A 149 3.61 -25.82 3.09
N GLY A 150 4.46 -25.15 3.90
CA GLY A 150 4.78 -25.50 5.28
C GLY A 150 4.23 -24.50 6.30
N ASP A 151 3.20 -23.73 5.92
CA ASP A 151 2.53 -22.73 6.74
C ASP A 151 3.43 -21.57 7.23
N GLN A 152 4.55 -21.34 6.57
CA GLN A 152 5.44 -20.21 6.86
C GLN A 152 4.99 -18.98 6.10
N VAL A 153 4.96 -17.84 6.79
CA VAL A 153 4.54 -16.55 6.24
C VAL A 153 5.73 -15.79 5.64
N TYR A 154 5.49 -15.17 4.49
CA TYR A 154 6.45 -14.33 3.78
C TYR A 154 5.81 -12.99 3.40
N ARG A 155 6.63 -11.93 3.39
CA ARG A 155 6.29 -10.60 2.91
C ARG A 155 7.16 -10.26 1.71
N PHE A 156 6.58 -9.65 0.68
CA PHE A 156 7.34 -9.17 -0.45
C PHE A 156 8.09 -7.88 -0.09
N ASN A 157 9.36 -7.82 -0.46
CA ASN A 157 10.16 -6.59 -0.39
C ASN A 157 10.26 -5.98 -1.80
N PRO A 158 9.57 -4.87 -2.10
CA PRO A 158 9.57 -4.30 -3.46
C PRO A 158 10.94 -3.76 -3.87
N GLY A 159 11.74 -3.27 -2.91
CA GLY A 159 13.09 -2.77 -3.18
C GLY A 159 14.11 -3.85 -3.54
N ARG A 160 13.90 -5.08 -3.06
CA ARG A 160 14.78 -6.25 -3.32
C ARG A 160 14.18 -7.27 -4.28
N GLN A 161 12.90 -7.13 -4.60
CA GLN A 161 12.12 -8.05 -5.45
C GLN A 161 12.18 -9.51 -5.00
N VAL A 162 12.12 -9.75 -3.69
CA VAL A 162 12.13 -11.08 -3.08
C VAL A 162 11.10 -11.18 -1.96
N PHE A 163 10.60 -12.40 -1.73
CA PHE A 163 9.83 -12.71 -0.53
C PHE A 163 10.78 -12.99 0.65
N GLU A 164 10.62 -12.23 1.72
CA GLU A 164 11.37 -12.35 2.97
C GLU A 164 10.48 -13.04 4.01
N GLN A 165 11.03 -14.00 4.75
CA GLN A 165 10.25 -14.72 5.75
C GLN A 165 9.89 -13.78 6.90
N ALA A 166 8.60 -13.69 7.23
CA ALA A 166 8.11 -12.93 8.38
C ALA A 166 8.19 -13.77 9.66
N ALA A 167 7.97 -13.12 10.82
CA ALA A 167 7.84 -13.82 12.09
C ALA A 167 6.78 -14.93 12.02
N SER A 168 6.97 -16.01 12.78
CA SER A 168 5.98 -17.08 12.89
C SER A 168 4.73 -16.62 13.64
N GLY A 169 3.55 -17.09 13.25
CA GLY A 169 2.30 -16.81 13.96
C GLY A 169 1.11 -17.38 13.18
N PRO A 170 0.42 -16.55 12.38
CA PRO A 170 -0.72 -17.00 11.59
C PRO A 170 -0.31 -17.96 10.47
N THR A 171 -1.26 -18.79 10.03
CA THR A 171 -1.12 -19.68 8.87
C THR A 171 -2.03 -19.30 7.71
N ARG A 172 -2.96 -18.34 7.92
CA ARG A 172 -3.73 -17.68 6.86
C ARG A 172 -3.80 -16.18 7.12
N LEU A 173 -3.83 -15.39 6.05
CA LEU A 173 -3.77 -13.92 6.14
C LEU A 173 -4.97 -13.25 5.48
N SER A 174 -5.13 -11.97 5.79
CA SER A 174 -5.89 -11.00 5.01
C SER A 174 -5.16 -9.66 5.08
N VAL A 175 -5.04 -8.99 3.94
CA VAL A 175 -4.32 -7.72 3.81
C VAL A 175 -5.29 -6.65 3.33
N GLY A 176 -5.39 -5.55 4.06
CA GLY A 176 -6.20 -4.39 3.71
C GLY A 176 -5.55 -3.51 2.65
N VAL A 177 -6.34 -2.58 2.11
CA VAL A 177 -5.88 -1.63 1.08
C VAL A 177 -4.82 -0.66 1.59
N ASP A 178 -4.77 -0.44 2.90
CA ASP A 178 -3.76 0.38 3.58
C ASP A 178 -2.56 -0.46 4.07
N GLY A 179 -2.48 -1.74 3.66
CA GLY A 179 -1.43 -2.67 4.06
C GLY A 179 -1.62 -3.25 5.46
N ASP A 180 -2.72 -2.91 6.13
CA ASP A 180 -3.06 -3.46 7.43
C ASP A 180 -3.23 -4.99 7.32
N THR A 181 -2.39 -5.74 8.00
CA THR A 181 -2.26 -7.18 7.78
C THR A 181 -2.66 -7.95 9.03
N TRP A 182 -3.66 -8.81 8.88
CA TRP A 182 -4.16 -9.67 9.93
C TRP A 182 -4.06 -11.13 9.52
N GLY A 183 -4.05 -12.03 10.49
CA GLY A 183 -4.05 -13.44 10.21
C GLY A 183 -4.64 -14.30 11.31
N LEU A 184 -4.88 -15.55 10.96
CA LEU A 184 -5.35 -16.60 11.87
C LEU A 184 -4.39 -17.77 11.84
N ASP A 185 -4.17 -18.40 12.99
CA ASP A 185 -3.59 -19.75 13.02
C ASP A 185 -4.67 -20.83 12.80
N ILE A 186 -4.27 -22.10 12.77
CA ILE A 186 -5.19 -23.23 12.57
C ILE A 186 -6.23 -23.39 13.69
N ALA A 187 -5.94 -22.90 14.90
CA ALA A 187 -6.87 -22.92 16.01
C ALA A 187 -7.88 -21.76 15.95
N GLY A 188 -7.61 -20.74 15.12
CA GLY A 188 -8.40 -19.52 14.98
C GLY A 188 -7.95 -18.40 15.91
N SER A 189 -6.76 -18.49 16.51
CA SER A 189 -6.17 -17.38 17.27
C SER A 189 -5.82 -16.25 16.31
N ILE A 190 -5.99 -15.01 16.76
CA ILE A 190 -5.96 -13.82 15.90
C ILE A 190 -4.63 -13.11 16.08
N TYR A 191 -4.03 -12.71 14.96
CA TYR A 191 -2.76 -11.99 14.92
C TYR A 191 -2.89 -10.74 14.06
N HIS A 192 -2.19 -9.69 14.48
CA HIS A 192 -2.00 -8.45 13.72
C HIS A 192 -0.50 -8.23 13.46
N PHE A 193 -0.12 -7.81 12.26
CA PHE A 193 1.28 -7.57 11.94
C PHE A 193 1.74 -6.17 12.33
N ASN A 194 2.73 -6.10 13.21
CA ASN A 194 3.34 -4.85 13.62
C ASN A 194 4.50 -4.48 12.69
N GLN A 195 4.28 -3.48 11.83
CA GLN A 195 5.27 -3.01 10.86
C GLN A 195 6.54 -2.45 11.51
N LEU A 196 6.48 -1.96 12.74
CA LEU A 196 7.66 -1.40 13.39
C LEU A 196 8.56 -2.49 13.97
N SER A 197 7.98 -3.43 14.73
CA SER A 197 8.73 -4.52 15.37
C SER A 197 8.98 -5.71 14.44
N GLN A 198 8.28 -5.75 13.30
CA GLN A 198 8.25 -6.88 12.37
C GLN A 198 7.78 -8.19 13.04
N GLN A 199 6.94 -8.08 14.08
CA GLN A 199 6.36 -9.20 14.83
C GLN A 199 4.84 -9.27 14.67
N TRP A 200 4.28 -10.44 15.02
CA TRP A 200 2.83 -10.64 15.12
C TRP A 200 2.36 -10.39 16.56
N ASP A 201 1.48 -9.40 16.73
CA ASP A 201 0.81 -9.12 17.99
C ASP A 201 -0.44 -9.99 18.11
N HIS A 202 -0.57 -10.71 19.23
CA HIS A 202 -1.73 -11.55 19.50
C HIS A 202 -2.93 -10.70 19.93
N ILE A 203 -4.04 -10.82 19.20
CA ILE A 203 -5.28 -10.10 19.48
C ILE A 203 -6.28 -11.04 20.16
N SER A 204 -6.91 -10.58 21.23
CA SER A 204 -7.89 -11.38 21.97
C SER A 204 -9.11 -11.70 21.10
N GLY A 205 -9.51 -12.97 21.08
CA GLY A 205 -10.66 -13.44 20.32
C GLY A 205 -10.36 -14.78 19.63
N ARG A 206 -11.35 -15.31 18.91
CA ARG A 206 -11.19 -16.52 18.12
C ARG A 206 -12.13 -16.49 16.91
N LEU A 207 -11.57 -16.68 15.71
CA LEU A 207 -12.31 -16.60 14.45
C LEU A 207 -11.99 -17.82 13.57
N SER A 208 -12.92 -18.21 12.70
CA SER A 208 -12.66 -19.18 11.63
C SER A 208 -12.24 -18.51 10.33
N GLN A 209 -12.62 -17.25 10.13
CA GLN A 209 -12.23 -16.44 8.99
C GLN A 209 -12.05 -14.97 9.40
N ILE A 210 -11.11 -14.31 8.73
CA ILE A 210 -10.85 -12.88 8.85
C ILE A 210 -10.81 -12.26 7.46
N SER A 211 -11.27 -11.04 7.33
CA SER A 211 -11.19 -10.23 6.12
C SER A 211 -10.96 -8.77 6.50
N VAL A 212 -9.94 -8.18 5.88
CA VAL A 212 -9.48 -6.82 6.14
C VAL A 212 -9.74 -6.01 4.87
N GLY A 213 -10.65 -5.05 4.94
CA GLY A 213 -10.82 -4.06 3.88
C GLY A 213 -9.85 -2.89 4.06
N SER A 214 -9.70 -2.42 5.30
CA SER A 214 -8.73 -1.42 5.74
C SER A 214 -8.58 -1.53 7.26
N GLY A 215 -7.66 -0.81 7.89
CA GLY A 215 -7.56 -0.75 9.36
C GLY A 215 -8.80 -0.19 10.07
N THR A 216 -9.72 0.45 9.33
CA THR A 216 -11.03 0.88 9.82
C THR A 216 -12.18 -0.10 9.52
N ASN A 217 -11.91 -1.15 8.76
CA ASN A 217 -12.90 -2.15 8.33
C ASN A 217 -12.34 -3.58 8.37
N VAL A 218 -12.01 -4.03 9.58
CA VAL A 218 -11.55 -5.40 9.87
C VAL A 218 -12.73 -6.23 10.39
N TRP A 219 -13.01 -7.34 9.72
CA TRP A 219 -14.14 -8.22 10.00
C TRP A 219 -13.74 -9.68 10.09
N GLY A 220 -14.53 -10.47 10.79
CA GLY A 220 -14.38 -11.91 10.80
C GLY A 220 -15.66 -12.63 11.19
N CYS A 221 -15.68 -13.94 11.03
CA CYS A 221 -16.72 -14.77 11.61
C CYS A 221 -16.11 -15.90 12.45
N ASP A 222 -16.83 -16.31 13.49
CA ASP A 222 -16.46 -17.45 14.31
C ASP A 222 -16.93 -18.79 13.71
N PHE A 223 -16.60 -19.89 14.38
CA PHE A 223 -16.97 -21.25 13.95
C PHE A 223 -18.48 -21.53 13.97
N SER A 224 -19.31 -20.66 14.57
CA SER A 224 -20.77 -20.72 14.50
C SER A 224 -21.34 -19.86 13.35
N GLY A 225 -20.48 -19.09 12.69
CA GLY A 225 -20.82 -18.14 11.64
C GLY A 225 -21.24 -16.76 12.16
N THR A 226 -21.11 -16.48 13.45
CA THR A 226 -21.42 -15.14 13.98
C THR A 226 -20.38 -14.14 13.47
N ALA A 227 -20.82 -13.05 12.83
CA ALA A 227 -19.91 -12.00 12.37
C ALA A 227 -19.52 -11.03 13.48
N TYR A 228 -18.27 -10.57 13.41
CA TYR A 228 -17.67 -9.60 14.31
C TYR A 228 -16.95 -8.51 13.52
N LYS A 229 -17.00 -7.28 14.03
CA LYS A 229 -16.19 -6.14 13.56
C LYS A 229 -15.16 -5.78 14.64
N TYR A 230 -13.91 -5.55 14.25
CA TYR A 230 -12.90 -5.05 15.18
C TYR A 230 -13.08 -3.54 15.41
N ASP A 231 -13.05 -3.13 16.68
CA ASP A 231 -12.99 -1.75 17.11
C ASP A 231 -11.53 -1.41 17.47
N ALA A 232 -10.88 -0.61 16.63
CA ALA A 232 -9.50 -0.17 16.78
C ALA A 232 -9.26 0.65 18.06
N GLN A 233 -10.23 1.45 18.50
CA GLN A 233 -10.09 2.30 19.69
C GLN A 233 -10.30 1.50 20.97
N ALA A 234 -11.30 0.62 20.97
CA ALA A 234 -11.57 -0.26 22.12
C ALA A 234 -10.66 -1.50 22.16
N GLN A 235 -9.92 -1.77 21.07
CA GLN A 235 -9.09 -2.96 20.86
C GLN A 235 -9.87 -4.26 21.14
N SER A 236 -11.10 -4.34 20.63
CA SER A 236 -12.01 -5.45 20.92
C SER A 236 -12.93 -5.78 19.74
N TRP A 237 -13.51 -6.97 19.76
CA TRP A 237 -14.44 -7.44 18.74
C TRP A 237 -15.89 -7.17 19.15
N ALA A 238 -16.61 -6.39 18.34
CA ALA A 238 -18.04 -6.17 18.48
C ALA A 238 -18.82 -7.23 17.70
N ALA A 239 -19.69 -7.97 18.39
CA ALA A 239 -20.57 -8.97 17.76
C ALA A 239 -21.69 -8.27 16.98
N ILE A 240 -21.87 -8.65 15.72
CA ILE A 240 -22.87 -8.09 14.80
C ILE A 240 -24.03 -9.07 14.59
N GLY A 241 -23.74 -10.37 14.59
CA GLY A 241 -24.71 -11.44 14.35
C GLY A 241 -24.63 -12.02 12.94
N GLY A 242 -25.64 -12.81 12.54
CA GLY A 242 -25.66 -13.54 11.26
C GLY A 242 -25.04 -14.93 11.33
N THR A 243 -25.04 -15.64 10.21
CA THR A 243 -24.50 -17.00 10.06
C THR A 243 -23.70 -17.08 8.77
N PHE A 244 -22.39 -16.85 8.84
CA PHE A 244 -21.50 -16.72 7.70
C PHE A 244 -20.53 -17.91 7.62
N ALA A 245 -20.48 -18.54 6.45
CA ALA A 245 -19.43 -19.46 6.06
C ALA A 245 -18.24 -18.72 5.43
N GLN A 246 -18.51 -17.59 4.76
CA GLN A 246 -17.49 -16.70 4.20
C GLN A 246 -17.83 -15.24 4.46
N ILE A 247 -16.80 -14.40 4.67
CA ILE A 247 -16.91 -12.95 4.80
C ILE A 247 -15.81 -12.25 3.99
N SER A 248 -16.15 -11.13 3.35
CA SER A 248 -15.27 -10.28 2.55
C SER A 248 -15.57 -8.82 2.83
N ALA A 249 -14.58 -8.09 3.34
CA ALA A 249 -14.68 -6.66 3.65
C ALA A 249 -14.05 -5.82 2.54
N GLY A 250 -14.77 -4.81 2.06
CA GLY A 250 -14.25 -3.77 1.16
C GLY A 250 -13.75 -2.56 1.94
N ALA A 251 -12.85 -1.77 1.34
CA ALA A 251 -12.30 -0.58 1.97
C ALA A 251 -13.33 0.52 2.28
N ASN A 252 -14.37 0.64 1.46
CA ASN A 252 -15.46 1.61 1.65
C ASN A 252 -16.42 1.30 2.80
N GLY A 253 -16.14 0.29 3.62
CA GLY A 253 -17.00 -0.14 4.72
C GLY A 253 -17.99 -1.25 4.35
N ALA A 254 -18.25 -1.51 3.07
CA ALA A 254 -19.15 -2.58 2.67
C ALA A 254 -18.57 -3.95 3.08
N VAL A 255 -19.44 -4.84 3.55
CA VAL A 255 -19.07 -6.22 3.85
C VAL A 255 -20.06 -7.17 3.23
N TRP A 256 -19.51 -8.19 2.60
CA TRP A 256 -20.25 -9.22 1.90
C TRP A 256 -19.97 -10.56 2.52
N GLY A 257 -20.97 -11.43 2.55
CA GLY A 257 -20.77 -12.79 3.05
C GLY A 257 -21.78 -13.76 2.48
N ILE A 258 -21.45 -15.05 2.60
CA ILE A 258 -22.34 -16.15 2.26
C ILE A 258 -22.54 -17.04 3.48
N ASP A 259 -23.76 -17.54 3.68
CA ASP A 259 -24.06 -18.51 4.73
C ASP A 259 -23.65 -19.95 4.32
N TYR A 260 -23.81 -20.91 5.24
CA TYR A 260 -23.51 -22.33 4.98
C TYR A 260 -24.41 -22.97 3.91
N LEU A 261 -25.47 -22.30 3.48
CA LEU A 261 -26.37 -22.72 2.40
C LEU A 261 -26.07 -21.99 1.09
N GLY A 262 -25.04 -21.13 1.04
CA GLY A 262 -24.64 -20.37 -0.13
C GLY A 262 -25.50 -19.13 -0.42
N HIS A 263 -26.24 -18.62 0.56
CA HIS A 263 -27.02 -17.39 0.40
C HIS A 263 -26.19 -16.14 0.69
N ALA A 264 -26.21 -15.17 -0.23
CA ALA A 264 -25.53 -13.89 -0.04
C ALA A 264 -26.25 -12.96 0.94
N GLN A 265 -25.44 -12.29 1.77
CA GLN A 265 -25.85 -11.19 2.64
C GLN A 265 -24.87 -10.03 2.51
N GLN A 266 -25.40 -8.81 2.58
CA GLN A 266 -24.61 -7.58 2.63
C GLN A 266 -24.79 -6.93 4.00
N ILE A 267 -23.69 -6.53 4.64
CA ILE A 267 -23.68 -5.65 5.80
C ILE A 267 -23.21 -4.29 5.30
N LEU A 268 -24.09 -3.30 5.39
CA LEU A 268 -23.80 -1.94 4.91
C LEU A 268 -22.92 -1.22 5.94
N GLY A 269 -21.69 -0.88 5.54
CA GLY A 269 -20.85 0.09 6.25
C GLY A 269 -20.80 1.42 5.49
N GLY A 270 -20.62 2.51 6.23
CA GLY A 270 -20.65 3.88 5.70
C GLY A 270 -19.58 4.13 4.63
N SER A 271 -20.01 4.77 3.54
CA SER A 271 -19.26 5.01 2.31
C SER A 271 -17.91 5.72 2.54
N ALA A 272 -16.82 5.11 2.08
CA ALA A 272 -15.63 5.87 1.70
C ALA A 272 -15.51 5.89 0.16
N ASN A 273 -15.76 7.06 -0.43
CA ASN A 273 -15.24 7.39 -1.75
C ASN A 273 -13.77 7.82 -1.58
N GLN A 274 -12.99 7.80 -2.68
CA GLN A 274 -11.63 8.32 -2.71
C GLN A 274 -11.56 9.72 -2.09
N ALA A 275 -11.05 9.84 -0.86
CA ALA A 275 -11.14 11.07 -0.09
C ALA A 275 -10.00 11.19 0.92
N LEU A 276 -9.62 12.44 1.20
CA LEU A 276 -8.69 12.75 2.29
C LEU A 276 -9.41 12.56 3.63
N TYR A 277 -9.00 11.54 4.39
CA TYR A 277 -9.48 11.29 5.73
C TYR A 277 -8.63 12.03 6.75
N GLN A 278 -9.22 12.97 7.48
CA GLN A 278 -8.51 13.74 8.50
C GLN A 278 -8.25 12.88 9.73
N LEU A 279 -6.99 12.87 10.17
CA LEU A 279 -6.57 12.22 11.41
C LEU A 279 -6.27 13.27 12.48
N GLY A 280 -6.42 12.87 13.74
CA GLY A 280 -6.09 13.73 14.88
C GLY A 280 -4.59 14.02 14.95
N GLY A 281 -4.22 15.18 15.50
CA GLY A 281 -2.83 15.62 15.66
C GLY A 281 -2.47 16.82 14.80
N SER A 282 -1.22 17.28 14.93
CA SER A 282 -0.67 18.38 14.13
C SER A 282 0.80 18.12 13.82
N LEU A 283 1.14 18.04 12.53
CA LEU A 283 2.49 17.79 12.03
C LEU A 283 2.93 18.89 11.07
N VAL A 284 4.24 18.98 10.81
CA VAL A 284 4.85 19.85 9.80
C VAL A 284 5.75 19.09 8.83
N GLN A 285 6.11 17.84 9.15
CA GLN A 285 6.81 16.92 8.26
C GLN A 285 6.18 15.53 8.40
N ILE A 286 6.08 14.81 7.29
CA ILE A 286 5.64 13.41 7.23
C ILE A 286 6.53 12.66 6.25
N SER A 287 6.79 11.38 6.53
CA SER A 287 7.50 10.46 5.66
C SER A 287 6.82 9.10 5.75
N ALA A 288 6.66 8.44 4.61
CA ALA A 288 6.01 7.14 4.51
C ALA A 288 6.91 6.17 3.75
N GLY A 289 6.98 4.94 4.24
CA GLY A 289 7.59 3.81 3.57
C GLY A 289 6.68 3.22 2.51
N THR A 290 7.24 2.42 1.60
CA THR A 290 6.44 1.71 0.58
C THR A 290 5.58 0.61 1.18
N ASP A 291 5.79 0.28 2.44
CA ASP A 291 5.24 -0.87 3.12
C ASP A 291 4.13 -0.48 4.12
N GLY A 292 3.74 0.80 4.12
CA GLY A 292 2.69 1.39 4.95
C GLY A 292 3.19 2.07 6.23
N GLU A 293 4.49 1.98 6.55
CA GLU A 293 5.03 2.58 7.77
C GLU A 293 5.09 4.11 7.64
N VAL A 294 4.59 4.85 8.63
CA VAL A 294 4.48 6.31 8.55
C VAL A 294 4.94 6.99 9.83
N TRP A 295 5.81 7.99 9.67
CA TRP A 295 6.33 8.81 10.75
C TRP A 295 6.23 10.29 10.41
N GLY A 296 6.16 11.12 11.45
CA GLY A 296 6.08 12.57 11.28
C GLY A 296 6.62 13.36 12.43
N LEU A 297 6.88 14.64 12.16
CA LEU A 297 7.37 15.62 13.13
C LEU A 297 6.37 16.75 13.27
N ASN A 298 6.17 17.26 14.49
CA ASN A 298 5.44 18.51 14.70
C ASN A 298 6.36 19.74 14.64
N SER A 299 5.79 20.94 14.81
CA SER A 299 6.53 22.20 14.73
C SER A 299 7.62 22.37 15.79
N GLY A 300 7.54 21.65 16.90
CA GLY A 300 8.57 21.57 17.93
C GLY A 300 9.62 20.49 17.70
N GLY A 301 9.55 19.76 16.58
CA GLY A 301 10.42 18.64 16.26
C GLY A 301 10.10 17.35 17.02
N GLN A 302 9.00 17.30 17.77
CA GLN A 302 8.57 16.07 18.46
C GLN A 302 8.16 15.03 17.43
N ILE A 303 8.45 13.76 17.75
CA ILE A 303 8.38 12.65 16.82
C ILE A 303 7.09 11.84 17.09
N PHE A 304 6.40 11.47 16.01
CA PHE A 304 5.21 10.63 16.08
C PHE A 304 5.27 9.50 15.04
N GLN A 305 4.86 8.31 15.45
CA GLN A 305 4.69 7.13 14.58
C GLN A 305 3.19 6.79 14.49
N PHE A 306 2.70 6.51 13.29
CA PHE A 306 1.31 6.11 13.09
C PHE A 306 1.13 4.62 13.37
N ASP A 307 0.17 4.28 14.21
CA ASP A 307 -0.17 2.92 14.60
C ASP A 307 -1.40 2.44 13.83
N LEU A 308 -1.24 1.38 13.03
CA LEU A 308 -2.31 0.81 12.21
C LEU A 308 -3.36 0.06 13.03
N VAL A 309 -3.01 -0.48 14.20
CA VAL A 309 -3.96 -1.21 15.06
C VAL A 309 -4.95 -0.24 15.67
N THR A 310 -4.45 0.86 16.24
CA THR A 310 -5.27 1.83 16.97
C THR A 310 -5.74 2.98 16.07
N GLN A 311 -5.15 3.13 14.88
CA GLN A 311 -5.36 4.25 13.96
C GLN A 311 -5.02 5.60 14.61
N THR A 312 -3.97 5.64 15.45
CA THR A 312 -3.55 6.85 16.19
C THR A 312 -2.07 7.18 16.00
N TRP A 313 -1.73 8.45 16.23
CA TRP A 313 -0.34 8.91 16.30
C TRP A 313 0.22 8.72 17.71
N ASN A 314 1.26 7.90 17.83
CA ASN A 314 1.96 7.63 19.08
C ASN A 314 3.20 8.51 19.20
N TYR A 315 3.35 9.21 20.32
CA TYR A 315 4.57 9.99 20.60
C TYR A 315 5.77 9.06 20.81
N VAL A 316 6.89 9.43 20.18
CA VAL A 316 8.19 8.76 20.34
C VAL A 316 9.17 9.76 20.93
N GLU A 317 9.88 9.37 21.99
CA GLU A 317 10.84 10.26 22.66
C GLU A 317 11.94 10.72 21.70
N GLY A 318 12.31 12.00 21.81
CA GLY A 318 13.32 12.64 20.97
C GLY A 318 12.84 13.92 20.29
N GLN A 319 13.77 14.57 19.59
CA GLN A 319 13.51 15.76 18.79
C GLN A 319 14.32 15.72 17.49
N LEU A 320 13.65 15.86 16.36
CA LEU A 320 14.26 15.87 15.03
C LEU A 320 13.85 17.13 14.25
N LYS A 321 14.64 17.47 13.24
CA LYS A 321 14.34 18.47 12.20
C LYS A 321 13.92 17.80 10.89
N GLN A 322 14.46 16.61 10.62
CA GLN A 322 14.10 15.80 9.47
C GLN A 322 13.95 14.33 9.89
N ILE A 323 12.92 13.66 9.38
CA ILE A 323 12.73 12.20 9.43
C ILE A 323 12.62 11.61 8.02
N ALA A 324 13.15 10.42 7.79
CA ALA A 324 13.05 9.66 6.55
C ALA A 324 12.79 8.18 6.88
N VAL A 325 11.82 7.59 6.17
CA VAL A 325 11.33 6.22 6.40
C VAL A 325 11.60 5.37 5.15
N GLY A 326 12.23 4.22 5.35
CA GLY A 326 12.38 3.16 4.34
C GLY A 326 11.26 2.14 4.48
N THR A 327 11.60 0.86 4.62
CA THR A 327 10.67 -0.23 4.94
C THR A 327 11.18 -1.01 6.13
N ASN A 328 10.33 -1.88 6.69
CA ASN A 328 10.70 -2.82 7.75
C ASN A 328 11.32 -2.15 8.99
N GLY A 329 10.82 -0.98 9.41
CA GLY A 329 11.32 -0.27 10.60
C GLY A 329 12.61 0.54 10.36
N ASN A 330 13.09 0.65 9.11
CA ASN A 330 14.29 1.42 8.78
C ASN A 330 13.98 2.93 8.77
N VAL A 331 14.11 3.57 9.93
CA VAL A 331 13.75 4.98 10.14
C VAL A 331 14.96 5.78 10.59
N TRP A 332 15.27 6.85 9.87
CA TRP A 332 16.41 7.72 10.13
C TRP A 332 15.99 9.16 10.36
N GLY A 333 16.76 9.85 11.19
CA GLY A 333 16.47 11.22 11.58
C GLY A 333 17.72 12.09 11.66
N ILE A 334 17.53 13.39 11.43
CA ILE A 334 18.51 14.43 11.71
C ILE A 334 17.90 15.44 12.67
N ASN A 335 18.62 15.80 13.72
CA ASN A 335 18.18 16.84 14.67
C ASN A 335 18.61 18.26 14.24
N PRO A 336 18.14 19.33 14.92
CA PRO A 336 18.54 20.70 14.57
C PRO A 336 20.04 20.99 14.65
N SER A 337 20.82 20.19 15.38
CA SER A 337 22.29 20.28 15.48
C SER A 337 23.02 19.43 14.44
N HIS A 338 22.32 18.96 13.41
CA HIS A 338 22.84 18.11 12.33
C HIS A 338 23.32 16.71 12.79
N SER A 339 23.01 16.31 14.02
CA SER A 339 23.31 14.97 14.53
C SER A 339 22.34 13.96 13.93
N ILE A 340 22.86 12.77 13.64
CA ILE A 340 22.16 11.72 12.90
C ILE A 340 21.73 10.63 13.88
N PHE A 341 20.51 10.13 13.70
CA PHE A 341 19.95 9.08 14.52
C PHE A 341 19.28 8.01 13.65
N HIS A 342 19.41 6.75 14.07
CA HIS A 342 18.70 5.61 13.51
C HIS A 342 17.76 5.05 14.58
N TYR A 343 16.50 4.80 14.23
CA TYR A 343 15.54 4.23 15.16
C TYR A 343 15.84 2.75 15.39
N ASN A 344 15.76 2.32 16.64
CA ASN A 344 15.96 0.94 17.04
C ASN A 344 14.65 0.38 17.61
N PRO A 345 13.93 -0.46 16.83
CA PRO A 345 12.66 -1.03 17.26
C PRO A 345 12.77 -1.90 18.52
N ALA A 346 13.93 -2.52 18.76
CA ALA A 346 14.13 -3.40 19.92
C ALA A 346 14.22 -2.62 21.24
N SER A 347 14.90 -1.47 21.25
CA SER A 347 14.99 -0.58 22.42
C SER A 347 13.87 0.46 22.47
N ARG A 348 13.09 0.59 21.39
CA ARG A 348 12.11 1.65 21.14
C ARG A 348 12.73 3.04 21.28
N GLY A 349 14.00 3.18 20.90
CA GLY A 349 14.81 4.39 21.08
C GLY A 349 15.61 4.76 19.84
N TRP A 350 16.39 5.85 19.96
CA TRP A 350 17.21 6.38 18.89
C TRP A 350 18.70 6.13 19.15
N ASP A 351 19.36 5.42 18.25
CA ASP A 351 20.79 5.22 18.26
C ASP A 351 21.49 6.40 17.58
N TYR A 352 22.47 6.99 18.26
CA TYR A 352 23.30 8.05 17.68
C TYR A 352 24.27 7.47 16.66
N ILE A 353 24.27 8.04 15.45
CA ILE A 353 25.17 7.63 14.37
C ILE A 353 26.21 8.74 14.14
N PRO A 354 27.52 8.46 14.29
CA PRO A 354 28.55 9.48 14.11
C PRO A 354 28.51 10.12 12.72
N GLY A 355 28.51 11.45 12.68
CA GLY A 355 28.47 12.23 11.44
C GLY A 355 27.71 13.54 11.61
N SER A 356 27.64 14.31 10.51
CA SER A 356 26.85 15.54 10.44
C SER A 356 26.22 15.68 9.06
N LEU A 357 24.89 15.72 9.02
CA LEU A 357 24.11 15.82 7.78
C LEU A 357 23.06 16.94 7.90
N VAL A 358 22.70 17.52 6.76
CA VAL A 358 21.58 18.48 6.63
C VAL A 358 20.43 17.90 5.83
N GLN A 359 20.66 16.80 5.10
CA GLN A 359 19.65 15.99 4.45
C GLN A 359 19.94 14.50 4.64
N ILE A 360 18.90 13.70 4.92
CA ILE A 360 18.93 12.23 4.87
C ILE A 360 17.79 11.68 3.99
N ALA A 361 18.03 10.58 3.28
CA ALA A 361 17.04 9.85 2.49
C ALA A 361 17.27 8.34 2.63
N VAL A 362 16.17 7.57 2.63
CA VAL A 362 16.17 6.13 2.85
C VAL A 362 15.35 5.47 1.75
N GLY A 363 15.87 4.41 1.12
CA GLY A 363 15.15 3.59 0.14
C GLY A 363 14.58 2.31 0.77
N ALA A 364 13.53 1.75 0.14
CA ALA A 364 12.91 0.49 0.57
C ALA A 364 13.85 -0.73 0.47
N ASN A 365 14.90 -0.64 -0.35
CA ASN A 365 15.96 -1.65 -0.41
C ASN A 365 16.92 -1.61 0.79
N GLY A 366 16.79 -0.62 1.68
CA GLY A 366 17.64 -0.41 2.85
C GLY A 366 18.78 0.59 2.64
N ASP A 367 18.96 1.15 1.44
CA ASP A 367 20.00 2.16 1.21
C ASP A 367 19.71 3.45 1.98
N VAL A 368 20.74 4.01 2.60
CA VAL A 368 20.66 5.30 3.32
C VAL A 368 21.71 6.25 2.75
N TRP A 369 21.26 7.43 2.34
CA TRP A 369 22.09 8.47 1.74
C TRP A 369 21.89 9.80 2.45
N GLY A 370 22.94 10.63 2.44
CA GLY A 370 22.91 11.93 3.08
C GLY A 370 23.77 12.98 2.40
N ILE A 371 23.43 14.24 2.67
CA ILE A 371 24.20 15.42 2.27
C ILE A 371 24.56 16.21 3.52
N ASN A 372 25.80 16.68 3.62
CA ASN A 372 26.23 17.59 4.70
C ASN A 372 26.10 19.07 4.30
N GLU A 373 26.41 19.98 5.23
CA GLU A 373 26.20 21.42 5.04
C GLU A 373 26.97 22.04 3.86
N ILE A 374 28.08 21.44 3.43
CA ILE A 374 28.87 21.89 2.28
C ILE A 374 28.53 21.13 0.98
N GLY A 375 27.47 20.33 0.99
CA GLY A 375 27.00 19.57 -0.17
C GLY A 375 27.74 18.25 -0.44
N SER A 376 28.63 17.80 0.46
CA SER A 376 29.30 16.50 0.30
C SER A 376 28.28 15.37 0.48
N VAL A 377 28.37 14.35 -0.38
CA VAL A 377 27.42 13.24 -0.43
C VAL A 377 27.98 12.01 0.27
N PHE A 378 27.15 11.34 1.07
CA PHE A 378 27.53 10.14 1.80
C PHE A 378 26.52 9.02 1.58
N LYS A 379 27.00 7.78 1.50
CA LYS A 379 26.20 6.56 1.59
C LYS A 379 26.55 5.86 2.90
N TYR A 380 25.55 5.42 3.68
CA TYR A 380 25.79 4.61 4.87
C TYR A 380 26.12 3.18 4.45
N ASP A 381 27.20 2.64 4.99
CA ASP A 381 27.56 1.23 4.88
C ASP A 381 27.12 0.52 6.15
N THR A 382 26.06 -0.28 6.03
CA THR A 382 25.51 -1.04 7.15
C THR A 382 26.44 -2.14 7.64
N ALA A 383 27.33 -2.67 6.79
CA ALA A 383 28.29 -3.71 7.18
C ALA A 383 29.49 -3.12 7.91
N ALA A 384 29.91 -1.91 7.54
CA ALA A 384 31.00 -1.20 8.19
C ALA A 384 30.54 -0.27 9.34
N GLU A 385 29.23 -0.16 9.58
CA GLU A 385 28.60 0.75 10.55
C GLU A 385 29.11 2.20 10.41
N GLY A 386 29.19 2.71 9.18
CA GLY A 386 29.81 4.01 8.93
C GLY A 386 29.48 4.65 7.59
N TRP A 387 29.75 5.96 7.50
CA TRP A 387 29.52 6.74 6.28
C TRP A 387 30.68 6.63 5.29
N GLN A 388 30.35 6.32 4.04
CA GLN A 388 31.26 6.38 2.90
C GLN A 388 31.07 7.69 2.14
N LEU A 389 32.15 8.45 1.96
CA LEU A 389 32.13 9.65 1.11
C LEU A 389 31.98 9.25 -0.36
N ILE A 390 30.96 9.80 -1.02
CA ILE A 390 30.72 9.62 -2.44
C ILE A 390 31.20 10.88 -3.17
N PRO A 391 32.18 10.79 -4.09
CA PRO A 391 32.70 11.96 -4.79
C PRO A 391 31.61 12.72 -5.53
N GLY A 392 31.54 14.04 -5.32
CA GLY A 392 30.52 14.91 -5.90
C GLY A 392 30.02 15.94 -4.89
N SER A 393 29.21 16.89 -5.37
CA SER A 393 28.52 17.85 -4.52
C SER A 393 27.09 18.06 -5.00
N LEU A 394 26.14 17.91 -4.08
CA LEU A 394 24.70 18.04 -4.33
C LEU A 394 24.08 19.01 -3.32
N ALA A 395 23.00 19.66 -3.74
CA ALA A 395 22.16 20.50 -2.87
C ALA A 395 20.92 19.73 -2.38
N GLN A 396 20.47 18.73 -3.15
CA GLN A 396 19.40 17.82 -2.77
C GLN A 396 19.66 16.45 -3.41
N LEU A 397 19.32 15.37 -2.70
CA LEU A 397 19.20 14.02 -3.25
C LEU A 397 17.85 13.37 -2.94
N SER A 398 17.52 12.31 -3.67
CA SER A 398 16.38 11.43 -3.44
C SER A 398 16.79 9.99 -3.76
N VAL A 399 16.27 9.04 -2.97
CA VAL A 399 16.53 7.60 -3.10
C VAL A 399 15.18 6.91 -3.37
N GLY A 400 15.11 6.11 -4.42
CA GLY A 400 13.94 5.30 -4.76
C GLY A 400 13.89 3.99 -3.99
N ALA A 401 12.75 3.31 -4.07
CA ALA A 401 12.51 2.03 -3.43
C ALA A 401 13.53 0.95 -3.84
N ASP A 402 13.93 0.94 -5.11
CA ASP A 402 14.91 0.01 -5.70
C ASP A 402 16.38 0.44 -5.49
N GLY A 403 16.63 1.53 -4.77
CA GLY A 403 17.97 2.09 -4.55
C GLY A 403 18.45 3.01 -5.67
N ALA A 404 17.60 3.38 -6.64
CA ALA A 404 17.95 4.43 -7.59
C ALA A 404 18.22 5.75 -6.84
N VAL A 405 19.37 6.38 -7.11
CA VAL A 405 19.72 7.65 -6.46
C VAL A 405 19.90 8.74 -7.50
N TRP A 406 19.17 9.84 -7.29
CA TRP A 406 19.29 11.03 -8.10
C TRP A 406 19.48 12.26 -7.21
N GLY A 407 20.07 13.30 -7.77
CA GLY A 407 20.26 14.56 -7.07
C GLY A 407 20.40 15.74 -8.00
N VAL A 408 20.25 16.92 -7.40
CA VAL A 408 20.50 18.21 -8.05
C VAL A 408 21.58 18.95 -7.28
N ASN A 409 22.48 19.62 -7.99
CA ASN A 409 23.47 20.48 -7.36
C ASN A 409 22.95 21.92 -7.20
N SER A 410 23.75 22.80 -6.60
CA SER A 410 23.38 24.21 -6.35
C SER A 410 23.16 25.03 -7.63
N GLY A 411 23.70 24.60 -8.77
CA GLY A 411 23.45 25.17 -10.09
C GLY A 411 22.20 24.60 -10.79
N GLY A 412 21.49 23.67 -10.15
CA GLY A 412 20.33 22.98 -10.70
C GLY A 412 20.65 21.87 -11.71
N GLN A 413 21.91 21.50 -11.87
CA GLN A 413 22.30 20.39 -12.74
C GLN A 413 21.89 19.07 -12.10
N VAL A 414 21.39 18.15 -12.93
CA VAL A 414 20.82 16.87 -12.48
C VAL A 414 21.82 15.74 -12.65
N TYR A 415 21.90 14.86 -11.65
CA TYR A 415 22.80 13.71 -11.67
C TYR A 415 22.08 12.43 -11.22
N ARG A 416 22.40 11.33 -11.90
CA ARG A 416 21.99 9.97 -11.51
C ARG A 416 23.23 9.19 -11.06
N TRP A 417 23.12 8.49 -9.93
CA TRP A 417 24.18 7.60 -9.46
C TRP A 417 24.23 6.31 -10.30
N ASP A 418 25.42 5.93 -10.75
CA ASP A 418 25.68 4.61 -11.33
C ASP A 418 26.37 3.72 -10.27
N PRO A 419 25.65 2.76 -9.68
CA PRO A 419 26.22 1.92 -8.61
C PRO A 419 27.29 0.94 -9.11
N ILE A 420 27.31 0.62 -10.41
CA ILE A 420 28.29 -0.30 -11.01
C ILE A 420 29.61 0.44 -11.23
N ARG A 421 29.54 1.62 -11.85
CA ARG A 421 30.73 2.43 -12.17
C ARG A 421 31.19 3.30 -11.00
N LYS A 422 30.34 3.47 -9.98
CA LYS A 422 30.55 4.35 -8.82
C LYS A 422 30.81 5.81 -9.22
N ILE A 423 30.00 6.32 -10.15
CA ILE A 423 30.10 7.70 -10.66
C ILE A 423 28.73 8.35 -10.73
N TRP A 424 28.71 9.69 -10.68
CA TRP A 424 27.56 10.48 -11.07
C TRP A 424 27.51 10.66 -12.59
N ILE A 425 26.39 10.32 -13.19
CA ILE A 425 26.08 10.58 -14.59
C ILE A 425 25.27 11.87 -14.65
N HIS A 426 25.79 12.89 -15.34
CA HIS A 426 25.06 14.12 -15.59
C HIS A 426 23.92 13.87 -16.58
N ILE A 427 22.71 14.28 -16.19
CA ILE A 427 21.50 14.16 -17.01
C ILE A 427 21.13 15.57 -17.49
N PRO A 428 21.11 15.84 -18.81
CA PRO A 428 20.77 17.16 -19.33
C PRO A 428 19.40 17.65 -18.83
N GLY A 429 19.37 18.87 -18.30
CA GLY A 429 18.19 19.48 -17.70
C GLY A 429 18.57 20.41 -16.55
N VAL A 430 17.63 21.25 -16.11
CA VAL A 430 17.81 22.13 -14.95
C VAL A 430 16.62 21.95 -14.01
N LEU A 431 16.90 21.48 -12.80
CA LEU A 431 15.88 21.24 -11.76
C LEU A 431 16.28 21.93 -10.46
N SER A 432 15.29 22.38 -9.71
CA SER A 432 15.44 22.88 -8.34
C SER A 432 15.05 21.85 -7.28
N ARG A 433 14.22 20.87 -7.67
CA ARG A 433 13.80 19.75 -6.83
C ARG A 433 13.77 18.46 -7.64
N ILE A 434 14.07 17.34 -6.99
CA ILE A 434 13.95 16.00 -7.55
C ILE A 434 13.28 15.04 -6.53
N ALA A 435 12.46 14.13 -7.04
CA ALA A 435 11.80 13.07 -6.29
C ALA A 435 11.90 11.77 -7.09
N VAL A 436 12.21 10.68 -6.39
CA VAL A 436 12.51 9.37 -6.98
C VAL A 436 11.69 8.32 -6.24
N GLY A 437 10.78 7.65 -6.93
CA GLY A 437 10.08 6.46 -6.43
C GLY A 437 10.82 5.17 -6.80
N SER A 438 11.40 5.12 -8.00
CA SER A 438 12.23 4.01 -8.49
C SER A 438 13.13 4.49 -9.65
N SER A 439 13.98 3.61 -10.20
CA SER A 439 14.78 3.89 -11.39
C SER A 439 13.95 4.29 -12.62
N ASN A 440 12.68 3.88 -12.69
CA ASN A 440 11.75 4.21 -13.77
C ASN A 440 10.80 5.37 -13.40
N ASN A 441 10.74 5.76 -12.13
CA ASN A 441 9.78 6.72 -11.61
C ASN A 441 10.53 7.90 -10.98
N VAL A 442 10.96 8.84 -11.82
CA VAL A 442 11.75 10.00 -11.44
C VAL A 442 11.09 11.26 -11.98
N CYS A 443 10.80 12.22 -11.11
CA CYS A 443 10.28 13.52 -11.51
C CYS A 443 10.99 14.65 -10.76
N GLY A 444 10.90 15.86 -11.29
CA GLY A 444 11.45 17.03 -10.66
C GLY A 444 10.75 18.31 -11.08
N ILE A 445 11.08 19.39 -10.37
CA ILE A 445 10.53 20.72 -10.58
C ILE A 445 11.67 21.66 -10.93
N ASN A 446 11.56 22.39 -12.03
CA ASN A 446 12.54 23.42 -12.39
C ASN A 446 12.37 24.70 -11.55
N PRO A 447 13.28 25.68 -11.62
CA PRO A 447 13.15 26.93 -10.86
C PRO A 447 11.87 27.74 -11.15
N GLN A 448 11.23 27.55 -12.30
CA GLN A 448 9.98 28.21 -12.69
C GLN A 448 8.73 27.55 -12.07
N GLY A 449 8.87 26.31 -11.59
CA GLY A 449 7.79 25.49 -11.04
C GLY A 449 7.30 24.40 -12.00
N GLU A 450 7.85 24.32 -13.21
CA GLU A 450 7.41 23.37 -14.24
C GLU A 450 7.87 21.96 -13.87
N VAL A 451 6.96 21.00 -14.00
CA VAL A 451 7.17 19.60 -13.60
C VAL A 451 7.59 18.76 -14.79
N TYR A 452 8.75 18.11 -14.64
CA TYR A 452 9.30 17.18 -15.61
C TYR A 452 9.44 15.79 -15.02
N CYS A 453 9.11 14.76 -15.79
CA CYS A 453 9.33 13.37 -15.41
C CYS A 453 10.24 12.67 -16.42
N TYR A 454 11.16 11.85 -15.93
CA TYR A 454 12.20 11.23 -16.73
C TYR A 454 11.68 9.98 -17.43
N ASP A 455 11.78 9.95 -18.74
CA ASP A 455 11.55 8.77 -19.55
C ASP A 455 12.84 7.95 -19.63
N ALA A 456 12.91 6.87 -18.86
CA ALA A 456 14.06 5.97 -18.86
C ALA A 456 14.29 5.27 -20.21
N THR A 457 13.23 5.11 -21.02
CA THR A 457 13.30 4.45 -22.34
C THR A 457 13.96 5.36 -23.36
N HIS A 458 13.54 6.63 -23.40
CA HIS A 458 14.06 7.63 -24.34
C HIS A 458 15.20 8.49 -23.77
N GLN A 459 15.54 8.30 -22.49
CA GLN A 459 16.57 9.02 -21.75
C GLN A 459 16.39 10.54 -21.79
N SER A 460 15.15 11.01 -21.68
CA SER A 460 14.78 12.42 -21.81
C SER A 460 13.76 12.85 -20.76
N TRP A 461 13.61 14.16 -20.56
CA TRP A 461 12.57 14.72 -19.70
C TRP A 461 11.29 14.97 -20.49
N ILE A 462 10.17 14.53 -19.93
CA ILE A 462 8.81 14.82 -20.41
C ILE A 462 8.24 15.96 -19.57
N ASP A 463 7.85 17.05 -20.23
CA ASP A 463 7.07 18.13 -19.61
C ASP A 463 5.63 17.66 -19.37
N THR A 464 5.18 17.72 -18.12
CA THR A 464 3.82 17.30 -17.74
C THR A 464 2.79 18.42 -17.83
N SER A 465 3.19 19.61 -18.32
CA SER A 465 2.36 20.81 -18.46
C SER A 465 1.71 21.27 -17.16
N ARG A 466 2.39 21.06 -16.03
CA ARG A 466 1.93 21.46 -14.69
C ARG A 466 2.99 22.25 -13.95
N ASN A 467 2.53 23.27 -13.21
CA ASN A 467 3.36 24.04 -12.30
C ASN A 467 3.07 23.66 -10.85
N LEU A 468 4.09 23.19 -10.13
CA LEU A 468 4.02 22.77 -8.73
C LEU A 468 5.18 23.39 -7.93
N VAL A 469 5.08 23.35 -6.60
CA VAL A 469 6.15 23.75 -5.66
C VAL A 469 6.63 22.60 -4.79
N GLY A 470 5.83 21.54 -4.68
CA GLY A 470 6.17 20.28 -4.02
C GLY A 470 5.81 19.11 -4.92
N ILE A 471 6.62 18.06 -4.87
CA ILE A 471 6.41 16.83 -5.63
C ILE A 471 6.87 15.62 -4.80
N ALA A 472 6.14 14.53 -4.90
CA ALA A 472 6.46 13.23 -4.34
C ALA A 472 6.10 12.15 -5.39
N VAL A 473 6.91 11.10 -5.46
CA VAL A 473 6.79 10.05 -6.47
C VAL A 473 6.83 8.70 -5.77
N GLY A 474 5.77 7.90 -5.95
CA GLY A 474 5.66 6.54 -5.46
C GLY A 474 6.43 5.55 -6.33
N PHE A 475 6.71 4.36 -5.79
CA PHE A 475 7.50 3.37 -6.51
C PHE A 475 6.72 2.67 -7.64
N ASP A 476 5.39 2.64 -7.59
CA ASP A 476 4.45 2.31 -8.69
C ASP A 476 4.50 3.30 -9.85
N GLY A 477 4.96 4.52 -9.60
CA GLY A 477 4.96 5.61 -10.58
C GLY A 477 3.84 6.62 -10.37
N THR A 478 3.07 6.50 -9.30
CA THR A 478 2.11 7.52 -8.90
C THR A 478 2.81 8.79 -8.47
N ILE A 479 2.33 9.92 -8.96
CA ILE A 479 2.96 11.22 -8.72
C ILE A 479 1.95 12.15 -8.07
N TRP A 480 2.37 12.78 -6.98
CA TRP A 480 1.59 13.78 -6.27
C TRP A 480 2.37 15.08 -6.19
N GLY A 481 1.65 16.19 -6.16
CA GLY A 481 2.28 17.47 -5.87
C GLY A 481 1.31 18.55 -5.44
N THR A 482 1.89 19.64 -4.95
CA THR A 482 1.16 20.82 -4.47
C THR A 482 1.57 22.03 -5.28
N ASP A 483 0.63 22.88 -5.63
CA ASP A 483 0.94 24.18 -6.24
C ASP A 483 1.11 25.30 -5.22
N ARG A 484 1.34 26.53 -5.70
CA ARG A 484 1.55 27.73 -4.87
C ARG A 484 0.34 28.12 -4.04
N LEU A 485 -0.85 27.61 -4.38
CA LEU A 485 -2.09 27.84 -3.65
C LEU A 485 -2.41 26.69 -2.68
N HIS A 486 -1.46 25.76 -2.49
CA HIS A 486 -1.63 24.54 -1.70
C HIS A 486 -2.68 23.58 -2.25
N GLN A 487 -3.11 23.70 -3.52
CA GLN A 487 -4.00 22.72 -4.13
C GLN A 487 -3.24 21.43 -4.43
N LEU A 488 -3.92 20.30 -4.27
CA LEU A 488 -3.34 18.97 -4.39
C LEU A 488 -3.62 18.38 -5.78
N TRP A 489 -2.61 17.79 -6.39
CA TRP A 489 -2.67 17.22 -7.73
C TRP A 489 -2.12 15.80 -7.72
N LYS A 490 -2.79 14.88 -8.41
CA LYS A 490 -2.38 13.48 -8.61
C LYS A 490 -2.25 13.17 -10.10
N MET A 491 -1.22 12.43 -10.48
CA MET A 491 -1.06 11.78 -11.77
C MET A 491 -0.78 10.29 -11.54
N ALA A 492 -1.58 9.40 -12.11
CA ALA A 492 -1.51 7.96 -11.82
C ALA A 492 -0.18 7.33 -12.28
N SER A 493 0.26 7.67 -13.49
CA SER A 493 1.58 7.32 -14.01
C SER A 493 1.86 8.18 -15.24
N LEU A 494 3.07 8.16 -15.79
CA LEU A 494 3.26 8.67 -17.15
C LEU A 494 2.68 7.68 -18.18
N PRO A 495 2.08 8.16 -19.30
CA PRO A 495 1.83 9.56 -19.70
C PRO A 495 0.42 10.08 -19.33
N ALA A 496 -0.14 9.73 -18.16
CA ALA A 496 -1.47 10.18 -17.75
C ALA A 496 -1.51 11.71 -17.50
N GLY A 497 -2.72 12.28 -17.45
CA GLY A 497 -2.94 13.67 -17.08
C GLY A 497 -3.02 13.89 -15.58
N TRP A 498 -2.85 15.15 -15.17
CA TRP A 498 -3.06 15.59 -13.79
C TRP A 498 -4.54 15.73 -13.44
N ASN A 499 -4.93 15.18 -12.30
CA ASN A 499 -6.24 15.36 -11.69
C ASN A 499 -6.09 16.18 -10.41
N GLU A 500 -6.95 17.19 -10.22
CA GLU A 500 -7.03 17.91 -8.95
C GLU A 500 -7.73 17.03 -7.91
N ILE A 501 -7.14 16.96 -6.71
CA ILE A 501 -7.73 16.25 -5.57
C ILE A 501 -8.27 17.32 -4.61
N PRO A 502 -9.58 17.32 -4.31
CA PRO A 502 -10.17 18.29 -3.38
C PRO A 502 -9.48 18.25 -2.02
N GLY A 503 -8.95 19.40 -1.59
CA GLY A 503 -8.20 19.52 -0.35
C GLY A 503 -7.11 20.58 -0.43
N SER A 504 -6.31 20.68 0.63
CA SER A 504 -5.12 21.54 0.64
C SER A 504 -3.95 20.87 1.35
N ALA A 505 -2.76 20.99 0.79
CA ALA A 505 -1.54 20.40 1.34
C ALA A 505 -0.32 21.33 1.19
N SER A 506 0.55 21.30 2.18
CA SER A 506 1.88 21.92 2.20
C SER A 506 3.02 20.90 2.27
N GLN A 507 2.72 19.67 2.69
CA GLN A 507 3.62 18.52 2.63
C GLN A 507 2.88 17.31 2.08
N ILE A 508 3.61 16.46 1.38
CA ILE A 508 3.13 15.18 0.85
C ILE A 508 4.21 14.13 1.10
N ALA A 509 3.82 12.95 1.57
CA ALA A 509 4.62 11.74 1.53
C ALA A 509 3.89 10.68 0.70
N VAL A 510 4.62 10.01 -0.19
CA VAL A 510 4.10 8.97 -1.09
C VAL A 510 5.04 7.77 -1.02
N GLY A 511 4.53 6.62 -0.60
CA GLY A 511 5.17 5.32 -0.79
C GLY A 511 4.78 4.72 -2.15
N SER A 512 3.48 4.61 -2.38
CA SER A 512 2.80 4.27 -3.65
C SER A 512 1.44 4.98 -3.70
N ASP A 513 0.58 4.72 -4.70
CA ASP A 513 -0.79 5.24 -4.72
C ASP A 513 -1.65 4.88 -3.51
N ALA A 514 -1.26 3.81 -2.81
CA ALA A 514 -1.82 3.27 -1.58
C ALA A 514 -1.42 4.01 -0.32
N VAL A 515 -0.21 4.58 -0.34
CA VAL A 515 0.43 5.13 0.85
C VAL A 515 0.68 6.59 0.61
N VAL A 516 -0.40 7.38 0.67
CA VAL A 516 -0.36 8.83 0.40
C VAL A 516 -0.84 9.60 1.61
N TRP A 517 0.06 10.41 2.14
CA TRP A 517 -0.19 11.24 3.31
C TRP A 517 0.07 12.70 2.99
N THR A 518 -0.78 13.57 3.52
CA THR A 518 -0.63 15.02 3.34
C THR A 518 -0.78 15.75 4.65
N ILE A 519 -0.12 16.91 4.73
CA ILE A 519 -0.27 17.86 5.84
C ILE A 519 -0.72 19.19 5.23
N SER A 520 -1.79 19.78 5.75
CA SER A 520 -2.21 21.13 5.35
C SER A 520 -1.29 22.22 5.91
N ALA A 521 -1.43 23.46 5.43
CA ALA A 521 -0.69 24.59 5.96
C ALA A 521 -0.95 24.88 7.47
N SER A 522 -2.08 24.42 8.01
CA SER A 522 -2.41 24.52 9.44
C SER A 522 -1.85 23.35 10.26
N GLY A 523 -1.16 22.40 9.63
CA GLY A 523 -0.63 21.20 10.25
C GLY A 523 -1.63 20.05 10.38
N SER A 524 -2.83 20.16 9.81
CA SER A 524 -3.82 19.06 9.83
C SER A 524 -3.34 17.91 8.96
N ILE A 525 -3.52 16.68 9.45
CA ILE A 525 -2.98 15.46 8.83
C ILE A 525 -4.09 14.73 8.08
N TYR A 526 -3.81 14.28 6.87
CA TYR A 526 -4.75 13.51 6.07
C TYR A 526 -4.09 12.28 5.45
N HIS A 527 -4.81 11.17 5.45
CA HIS A 527 -4.49 9.97 4.68
C HIS A 527 -5.46 9.86 3.50
N PHE A 528 -4.95 9.60 2.30
CA PHE A 528 -5.77 9.37 1.12
C PHE A 528 -6.16 7.89 1.07
N LYS A 529 -7.47 7.61 1.08
CA LYS A 529 -8.05 6.26 0.96
C LYS A 529 -8.98 6.21 -0.23
#